data_AF-A0AAV4B9D7-F1
#
_entry.id   AF-A0AAV4B9D7-F1
#
_cell.length_a   1.000
_cell.length_b   1.000
_cell.length_c   1.000
_cell.angle_alpha   90.00
_cell.angle_beta   90.00
_cell.angle_gamma   90.00
#
_symmetry.space_group_name_H-M   'P 1'
#
loop_
_entity.id
_entity.type
_entity.pdbx_description
1 polymer ?
#
loop_
_entity_poly.entity_id
_entity_poly.type
_entity_poly.pdbx_seq_one_letter_code
_entity_poly.pdbx_strand_id
1 'polypeptide(L)'
;MALAFPRAARLTCTRHLKQNFSHTLADKVGLPSQERQRFITQIFGYNGIIAHGTDHMDIAYRLQHMAESTENRFVQKLIELMSPLLVENAKGLERPGLHLASPIWTNNNCESLNHCLKQALSWRSLKLVETPQHHQDSTQGSATSDLWCGRVRPLEEYQRFGEPKDV
;
A
#
# COMPACT_ATOMS: atom_id res chain seq x y z
N MET A 1 5.93 4.36 15.88
CA MET A 1 4.46 4.36 16.11
C MET A 1 4.11 3.96 17.54
N ALA A 2 4.67 2.88 18.08
CA ALA A 2 4.41 2.41 19.45
C ALA A 2 4.61 3.49 20.54
N LEU A 3 5.55 4.42 20.35
CA LEU A 3 5.79 5.52 21.30
C LEU A 3 4.66 6.55 21.37
N ALA A 4 3.97 6.82 20.25
CA ALA A 4 2.92 7.85 20.17
C ALA A 4 1.51 7.26 20.32
N PHE A 5 1.29 6.08 19.76
CA PHE A 5 -0.01 5.40 19.79
C PHE A 5 0.17 3.93 20.21
N PRO A 6 0.48 3.67 21.50
CA PRO A 6 0.81 2.32 21.99
C PRO A 6 -0.35 1.32 21.84
N ARG A 7 -1.59 1.83 21.78
CA ARG A 7 -2.81 1.03 21.64
C ARG A 7 -3.36 1.00 20.21
N ALA A 8 -2.73 1.68 19.24
CA ALA A 8 -3.19 1.64 17.85
C ALA A 8 -2.93 0.27 17.22
N ALA A 9 -3.86 -0.17 16.36
CA ALA A 9 -3.66 -1.34 15.52
C ALA A 9 -3.14 -0.85 14.17
N ARG A 10 -2.10 -1.49 13.67
CA ARG A 10 -1.58 -1.16 12.34
C ARG A 10 -2.20 -2.16 11.36
N LEU A 11 -3.02 -1.64 10.44
CA LEU A 11 -3.59 -2.41 9.36
C LEU A 11 -2.93 -2.00 8.05
N THR A 12 -2.46 -2.99 7.30
CA THR A 12 -1.90 -2.83 5.97
C THR A 12 -2.99 -3.05 4.92
N CYS A 13 -3.07 -2.19 3.91
CA CYS A 13 -4.08 -2.31 2.86
C CYS A 13 -3.85 -3.58 2.05
N THR A 14 -4.76 -4.54 2.16
CA THR A 14 -4.66 -5.85 1.51
C THR A 14 -4.66 -5.70 -0.02
N ARG A 15 -5.38 -4.69 -0.56
CA ARG A 15 -5.36 -4.36 -2.00
C ARG A 15 -3.95 -4.00 -2.48
N HIS A 16 -3.28 -3.08 -1.80
CA HIS A 16 -1.93 -2.66 -2.17
C HIS A 16 -0.92 -3.79 -1.96
N LEU A 17 -1.07 -4.57 -0.89
CA LEU A 17 -0.21 -5.72 -0.65
C LEU A 17 -0.32 -6.76 -1.78
N LYS A 18 -1.54 -7.07 -2.23
CA LYS A 18 -1.81 -7.93 -3.39
C LYS A 18 -1.18 -7.38 -4.68
N GLN A 19 -1.32 -6.09 -4.94
CA GLN A 19 -0.74 -5.44 -6.14
C GLN A 19 0.79 -5.50 -6.11
N ASN A 20 1.41 -5.12 -4.99
CA ASN A 20 2.86 -5.15 -4.81
C ASN A 20 3.41 -6.56 -4.95
N PHE A 21 2.75 -7.55 -4.35
CA PHE A 21 3.09 -8.96 -4.52
C PHE A 21 3.02 -9.39 -5.98
N SER A 22 1.90 -9.09 -6.67
CA SER A 22 1.71 -9.41 -8.08
C SER A 22 2.78 -8.80 -8.98
N HIS A 23 3.10 -7.51 -8.81
CA HIS A 23 4.16 -6.84 -9.56
C HIS A 23 5.53 -7.42 -9.25
N THR A 24 5.82 -7.76 -7.99
CA THR A 24 7.11 -8.34 -7.61
C THR A 24 7.30 -9.72 -8.23
N LEU A 25 6.25 -10.56 -8.24
CA LEU A 25 6.27 -11.85 -8.92
C LEU A 25 6.48 -11.73 -10.44
N ALA A 26 5.91 -10.69 -11.07
CA ALA A 26 6.09 -10.45 -12.50
C ALA A 26 7.46 -9.86 -12.83
N ASP A 27 7.82 -8.75 -12.20
CA ASP A 27 8.94 -7.89 -12.63
C ASP A 27 10.29 -8.31 -12.02
N LYS A 28 10.27 -8.90 -10.82
CA LYS A 28 11.49 -9.28 -10.08
C LYS A 28 11.76 -10.78 -10.12
N VAL A 29 10.71 -11.58 -9.98
CA VAL A 29 10.85 -13.06 -10.03
C VAL A 29 10.72 -13.59 -11.45
N GLY A 30 9.94 -12.93 -12.32
CA GLY A 30 9.74 -13.37 -13.71
C GLY A 30 8.76 -14.54 -13.83
N LEU A 31 7.83 -14.73 -12.89
CA LEU A 31 6.90 -15.85 -12.93
C LEU A 31 5.89 -15.75 -14.09
N PRO A 32 5.56 -16.88 -14.75
CA PRO A 32 4.49 -16.95 -15.73
C PRO A 32 3.14 -16.52 -15.14
N SER A 33 2.27 -15.93 -15.98
CA SER A 33 0.98 -15.40 -15.53
C SER A 33 0.12 -16.42 -14.79
N GLN A 34 0.12 -17.68 -15.24
CA GLN A 34 -0.64 -18.77 -14.61
C GLN A 34 -0.16 -19.05 -13.17
N GLU A 35 1.15 -19.13 -12.96
CA GLU A 35 1.74 -19.40 -11.66
C GLU A 35 1.56 -18.21 -10.70
N ARG A 36 1.72 -16.98 -11.19
CA ARG A 36 1.39 -15.77 -10.42
C ARG A 36 -0.06 -15.80 -9.96
N GLN A 37 -0.98 -16.10 -10.88
CA GLN A 37 -2.40 -16.15 -10.56
C GLN A 37 -2.72 -17.24 -9.53
N ARG A 38 -2.00 -18.38 -9.56
CA ARG A 38 -2.10 -19.42 -8.54
C ARG A 38 -1.76 -18.86 -7.15
N PHE A 39 -0.59 -18.27 -6.96
CA PHE A 39 -0.19 -17.69 -5.67
C PHE A 39 -1.14 -16.57 -5.21
N ILE A 40 -1.50 -15.66 -6.12
CA ILE A 40 -2.43 -14.56 -5.83
C ILE A 40 -3.79 -15.08 -5.38
N THR A 41 -4.32 -16.10 -6.05
CA THR A 41 -5.64 -16.67 -5.72
C THR A 41 -5.58 -17.47 -4.42
N GLN A 42 -4.50 -18.22 -4.17
CA GLN A 42 -4.36 -18.97 -2.94
C GLN A 42 -4.21 -18.06 -1.71
N ILE A 43 -3.55 -16.90 -1.82
CA ILE A 43 -3.38 -15.97 -0.69
C ILE A 43 -4.58 -15.01 -0.57
N PHE A 44 -4.93 -14.33 -1.67
CA PHE A 44 -5.85 -13.19 -1.72
C PHE A 44 -7.18 -13.49 -2.45
N GLY A 45 -7.39 -14.72 -2.91
CA GLY A 45 -8.65 -15.09 -3.56
C GLY A 45 -9.82 -15.12 -2.59
N TYR A 46 -11.03 -15.24 -3.13
CA TYR A 46 -12.25 -15.40 -2.33
C TYR A 46 -12.17 -16.62 -1.40
N ASN A 47 -11.54 -17.71 -1.88
CA ASN A 47 -11.21 -18.90 -1.09
C ASN A 47 -9.75 -18.95 -0.61
N GLY A 48 -9.10 -17.78 -0.54
CA GLY A 48 -7.69 -17.66 -0.18
C GLY A 48 -7.44 -17.76 1.32
N ILE A 49 -6.16 -17.85 1.69
CA ILE A 49 -5.71 -17.94 3.08
C ILE A 49 -6.26 -16.80 3.92
N ILE A 50 -6.21 -15.57 3.40
CA ILE A 50 -6.66 -14.41 4.17
C ILE A 50 -8.18 -14.45 4.37
N ALA A 51 -8.96 -14.87 3.37
CA ALA A 51 -10.42 -14.86 3.44
C ALA A 51 -10.99 -15.93 4.39
N HIS A 52 -10.32 -17.07 4.51
CA HIS A 52 -10.79 -18.24 5.29
C HIS A 52 -9.92 -18.55 6.51
N GLY A 53 -9.00 -17.67 6.87
CA GLY A 53 -8.21 -17.82 8.08
C GLY A 53 -9.12 -17.71 9.31
N THR A 54 -9.09 -18.71 10.19
CA THR A 54 -9.90 -18.68 11.43
C THR A 54 -9.38 -17.66 12.43
N ASP A 55 -8.06 -17.55 12.52
CA ASP A 55 -7.35 -16.61 13.37
C ASP A 55 -5.96 -16.31 12.79
N HIS A 56 -5.20 -15.48 13.49
CA HIS A 56 -3.87 -15.09 13.06
C HIS A 56 -2.84 -16.25 13.06
N MET A 57 -3.05 -17.31 13.85
CA MET A 57 -2.18 -18.49 13.90
C MET A 57 -2.43 -19.41 12.70
N ASP A 58 -3.69 -19.63 12.33
CA ASP A 58 -4.05 -20.38 11.11
C ASP A 58 -3.49 -19.71 9.85
N ILE A 59 -3.64 -18.37 9.76
CA ILE A 59 -3.06 -17.60 8.64
C ILE A 59 -1.55 -17.77 8.59
N ALA A 60 -0.85 -17.66 9.73
CA ALA A 60 0.59 -17.83 9.81
C ALA A 60 1.02 -19.23 9.35
N TYR A 61 0.35 -20.27 9.85
CA TYR A 61 0.62 -21.67 9.51
C TYR A 61 0.43 -21.94 8.02
N ARG A 62 -0.69 -21.50 7.44
CA ARG A 62 -1.00 -21.73 6.02
C ARG A 62 -0.06 -20.97 5.08
N LEU A 63 0.36 -19.76 5.45
CA LEU A 63 1.37 -19.01 4.69
C LEU A 63 2.74 -19.67 4.78
N GLN A 64 3.14 -20.15 5.95
CA GLN A 64 4.39 -20.89 6.12
C GLN A 64 4.37 -22.18 5.27
N HIS A 65 3.30 -22.96 5.34
CA HIS A 65 3.18 -24.19 4.57
C HIS A 65 3.23 -23.92 3.05
N MET A 66 2.59 -22.84 2.59
CA MET A 66 2.70 -22.40 1.20
C MET A 66 4.14 -22.05 0.82
N ALA A 67 4.84 -21.29 1.67
CA ALA A 67 6.22 -20.91 1.46
C ALA A 67 7.16 -22.14 1.38
N GLU A 68 6.91 -23.17 2.18
CA GLU A 68 7.65 -24.44 2.17
C GLU A 68 7.31 -25.31 0.94
N SER A 69 6.08 -25.21 0.42
CA SER A 69 5.63 -25.99 -0.75
C SER A 69 6.14 -25.50 -2.10
N THR A 70 6.72 -24.30 -2.17
CA THR A 70 7.25 -23.72 -3.42
C THR A 70 8.75 -23.96 -3.54
N GLU A 71 9.19 -24.48 -4.68
CA GLU A 71 10.62 -24.66 -4.97
C GLU A 71 11.33 -23.32 -5.25
N ASN A 72 10.56 -22.27 -5.59
CA ASN A 72 11.11 -20.94 -5.86
C ASN A 72 11.45 -20.19 -4.57
N ARG A 73 12.75 -20.13 -4.24
CA ARG A 73 13.29 -19.44 -3.04
C ARG A 73 12.93 -17.95 -2.96
N PHE A 74 12.78 -17.25 -4.09
CA PHE A 74 12.36 -15.84 -4.07
C PHE A 74 10.89 -15.71 -3.67
N VAL A 75 10.03 -16.61 -4.15
CA VAL A 75 8.62 -16.65 -3.75
C VAL A 75 8.50 -16.99 -2.28
N GLN A 76 9.25 -18.00 -1.81
CA GLN A 76 9.33 -18.34 -0.39
C GLN A 76 9.70 -17.11 0.44
N LYS A 77 10.78 -16.41 0.07
CA LYS A 77 11.22 -15.21 0.80
C LYS A 77 10.19 -14.09 0.77
N LEU A 78 9.52 -13.90 -0.35
CA LEU A 78 8.49 -12.87 -0.51
C LEU A 78 7.27 -13.16 0.38
N ILE A 79 6.84 -14.43 0.45
CA ILE A 79 5.77 -14.86 1.36
C ILE A 79 6.21 -14.60 2.81
N GLU A 80 7.40 -15.02 3.22
CA GLU A 80 7.92 -14.77 4.57
C GLU A 80 7.92 -13.28 4.95
N LEU A 81 8.31 -12.39 4.02
CA LEU A 81 8.33 -10.95 4.25
C LEU A 81 6.92 -10.36 4.42
N MET A 82 5.91 -10.92 3.73
CA MET A 82 4.54 -10.44 3.80
C MET A 82 3.71 -11.06 4.92
N SER A 83 4.02 -12.29 5.32
CA SER A 83 3.36 -12.99 6.42
C SER A 83 3.15 -12.15 7.68
N PRO A 84 4.15 -11.44 8.23
CA PRO A 84 3.93 -10.62 9.42
C PRO A 84 2.90 -9.51 9.22
N LEU A 85 2.79 -8.94 8.01
CA LEU A 85 1.81 -7.89 7.71
C LEU A 85 0.38 -8.45 7.67
N LEU A 86 0.21 -9.65 7.09
CA LEU A 86 -1.08 -10.33 7.01
C LEU A 86 -1.55 -10.85 8.38
N VAL A 87 -0.62 -11.39 9.17
CA VAL A 87 -0.85 -11.83 10.54
C VAL A 87 -1.20 -10.64 11.44
N GLU A 88 -0.53 -9.49 11.27
CA GLU A 88 -0.85 -8.27 12.02
C GLU A 88 -2.25 -7.74 11.68
N ASN A 89 -2.67 -7.81 10.40
CA ASN A 89 -4.04 -7.48 10.01
C ASN A 89 -5.06 -8.36 10.74
N ALA A 90 -4.84 -9.67 10.78
CA ALA A 90 -5.71 -10.63 11.46
C ALA A 90 -5.79 -10.35 12.97
N LYS A 91 -4.65 -10.15 13.63
CA LYS A 91 -4.57 -9.74 15.04
C LYS A 91 -5.29 -8.41 15.30
N GLY A 92 -5.28 -7.51 14.34
CA GLY A 92 -6.00 -6.24 14.43
C GLY A 92 -7.50 -6.43 14.61
N LEU A 93 -8.09 -7.44 13.95
CA LEU A 93 -9.53 -7.75 14.02
C LEU A 93 -9.96 -8.30 15.38
N GLU A 94 -9.06 -8.98 16.08
CA GLU A 94 -9.34 -9.54 17.41
C GLU A 94 -9.48 -8.44 18.48
N ARG A 95 -9.19 -7.18 18.13
CA ARG A 95 -9.27 -6.06 19.07
C ARG A 95 -10.71 -5.66 19.35
N PRO A 96 -11.07 -5.46 20.63
CA PRO A 96 -12.39 -4.97 21.01
C PRO A 96 -12.74 -3.66 20.31
N GLY A 97 -13.95 -3.58 19.76
CA GLY A 97 -14.47 -2.38 19.07
C GLY A 97 -14.10 -2.27 17.59
N LEU A 98 -13.27 -3.16 17.05
CA LEU A 98 -13.00 -3.21 15.61
C LEU A 98 -13.88 -4.29 14.94
N HIS A 99 -15.09 -3.92 14.56
CA HIS A 99 -16.03 -4.82 13.88
C HIS A 99 -15.79 -4.87 12.37
N LEU A 100 -14.60 -5.30 11.98
CA LEU A 100 -14.31 -5.63 10.60
C LEU A 100 -14.76 -7.07 10.33
N ALA A 101 -15.72 -7.25 9.42
CA ALA A 101 -16.23 -8.57 9.06
C ALA A 101 -15.19 -9.46 8.34
N SER A 102 -14.03 -8.91 7.97
CA SER A 102 -12.99 -9.63 7.22
C SER A 102 -11.58 -9.04 7.46
N PRO A 103 -10.53 -9.87 7.46
CA PRO A 103 -9.12 -9.44 7.40
C PRO A 103 -8.72 -8.75 6.09
N ILE A 104 -9.63 -8.72 5.12
CA ILE A 104 -9.47 -7.97 3.88
C ILE A 104 -9.79 -6.49 4.17
N TRP A 105 -8.82 -5.80 4.76
CA TRP A 105 -8.90 -4.35 4.95
C TRP A 105 -8.47 -3.62 3.68
N THR A 106 -9.30 -2.66 3.24
CA THR A 106 -9.00 -1.79 2.10
C THR A 106 -9.03 -0.34 2.55
N ASN A 107 -8.16 0.49 1.94
CA ASN A 107 -8.09 1.92 2.23
C ASN A 107 -8.89 2.74 1.21
N ASN A 108 -10.07 2.26 0.82
CA ASN A 108 -10.87 2.87 -0.26
C ASN A 108 -11.19 4.35 0.03
N ASN A 109 -11.38 4.71 1.30
CA ASN A 109 -11.70 6.09 1.70
C ASN A 109 -10.53 7.04 1.41
N CYS A 110 -9.30 6.68 1.80
CA CYS A 110 -8.15 7.55 1.53
C CYS A 110 -7.77 7.54 0.04
N GLU A 111 -7.94 6.41 -0.66
CA GLU A 111 -7.72 6.36 -2.11
C GLU A 111 -8.70 7.28 -2.86
N SER A 112 -9.98 7.26 -2.47
CA SER A 112 -11.02 8.11 -3.06
C SER A 112 -10.77 9.59 -2.76
N LEU A 113 -10.42 9.92 -1.51
CA LEU A 113 -10.09 11.30 -1.14
C LEU A 113 -8.86 11.79 -1.90
N ASN A 114 -7.81 10.97 -2.00
CA ASN A 114 -6.62 11.29 -2.78
C ASN A 114 -6.95 11.52 -4.26
N HIS A 115 -7.88 10.75 -4.83
CA HIS A 115 -8.33 10.96 -6.19
C HIS A 115 -9.06 12.31 -6.35
N CYS A 116 -10.04 12.61 -5.49
CA CYS A 116 -10.74 13.88 -5.52
C CYS A 116 -9.79 15.07 -5.36
N LEU A 117 -8.82 14.98 -4.44
CA LEU A 117 -7.79 16.01 -4.25
C LEU A 117 -6.92 16.19 -5.48
N LYS A 118 -6.46 15.08 -6.09
CA LYS A 118 -5.67 15.14 -7.33
C LYS A 118 -6.46 15.80 -8.46
N GLN A 119 -7.74 15.49 -8.61
CA GLN A 119 -8.60 16.11 -9.62
C GLN A 119 -8.82 17.59 -9.35
N ALA A 120 -9.21 17.95 -8.12
CA ALA A 120 -9.44 19.34 -7.72
C ALA A 120 -8.18 20.17 -8.00
N LEU A 121 -7.02 19.70 -7.55
CA LEU A 121 -5.76 20.44 -7.69
C LEU A 121 -5.18 20.42 -9.12
N SER A 122 -5.85 19.76 -10.07
CA SER A 122 -5.27 19.46 -11.39
C SER A 122 -3.86 18.86 -11.28
N TRP A 123 -3.67 17.97 -10.30
CA TRP A 123 -2.37 17.41 -9.96
C TRP A 123 -1.76 16.73 -11.18
N ARG A 124 -0.54 17.13 -11.53
CA ARG A 124 0.25 16.51 -12.59
C ARG A 124 1.50 15.93 -11.98
N SER A 125 1.84 14.70 -12.36
CA SER A 125 3.16 14.14 -12.05
C SER A 125 4.21 15.07 -12.65
N LEU A 126 5.05 15.64 -11.80
CA LEU A 126 6.25 16.32 -12.28
C LEU A 126 7.12 15.28 -12.97
N LYS A 127 7.68 15.63 -14.13
CA LYS A 127 8.75 14.82 -14.71
C LYS A 127 9.83 14.73 -13.63
N LEU A 128 10.34 13.52 -13.40
CA LEU A 128 11.51 13.34 -12.55
C LEU A 128 12.56 14.31 -13.10
N VAL A 129 12.90 15.34 -12.33
CA VAL A 129 14.00 16.22 -12.71
C VAL A 129 15.20 15.29 -12.69
N GLU A 130 15.77 15.02 -13.85
CA GLU A 130 17.11 14.43 -13.93
C GLU A 130 17.99 15.39 -13.16
N THR A 131 18.30 15.05 -11.90
CA THR A 131 19.25 15.81 -11.12
C THR A 131 20.51 15.86 -11.98
N PRO A 132 20.97 17.04 -12.42
CA PRO A 132 22.30 17.14 -12.98
C PRO A 132 23.21 16.54 -11.92
N GLN A 133 24.10 15.64 -12.34
CA GLN A 133 25.23 15.23 -11.53
C GLN A 133 26.06 16.49 -11.26
N HIS A 134 25.64 17.29 -10.28
CA HIS A 134 26.41 18.41 -9.82
C HIS A 134 27.53 17.80 -8.99
N HIS A 135 28.67 17.67 -9.67
CA HIS A 135 29.99 17.83 -9.08
C HIS A 135 29.88 18.65 -7.80
N GLN A 136 30.23 18.01 -6.68
CA GLN A 136 30.56 18.72 -5.46
C GLN A 136 31.83 19.52 -5.72
N ASP A 137 31.67 20.70 -6.31
CA ASP A 137 32.52 21.83 -5.99
C ASP A 137 31.72 22.74 -5.07
N SER A 138 32.25 22.82 -3.86
CA SER A 138 31.87 23.72 -2.79
C SER A 138 31.58 25.14 -3.28
N THR A 139 30.43 25.67 -2.91
CA THR A 139 30.35 27.06 -2.42
C THR A 139 29.04 27.28 -1.67
N GLN A 140 29.19 27.92 -0.52
CA GLN A 140 28.15 28.33 0.40
C GLN A 140 27.15 29.26 -0.31
N GLY A 141 25.85 28.99 -0.15
CA GLY A 141 24.79 29.84 -0.66
C GLY A 141 23.43 29.42 -0.12
N SER A 142 23.04 30.04 0.99
CA SER A 142 21.69 29.98 1.57
C SER A 142 20.62 30.32 0.52
N ALA A 143 19.74 29.39 0.16
CA ALA A 143 18.36 29.66 -0.27
C ALA A 143 17.49 28.38 -0.36
N THR A 144 16.44 28.36 0.47
CA THR A 144 15.07 27.90 0.16
C THR A 144 14.84 26.45 -0.31
N SER A 145 14.54 25.57 0.67
CA SER A 145 13.26 24.87 0.93
C SER A 145 12.16 24.68 -0.17
N ASP A 146 12.41 24.88 -1.46
CA ASP A 146 11.35 24.86 -2.49
C ASP A 146 11.33 23.59 -3.36
N LEU A 147 12.13 22.58 -3.02
CA LEU A 147 12.29 21.39 -3.86
C LEU A 147 11.29 20.24 -3.59
N TRP A 148 10.32 20.40 -2.68
CA TRP A 148 9.41 19.31 -2.29
C TRP A 148 7.91 19.66 -2.22
N CYS A 149 7.48 20.73 -2.88
CA CYS A 149 6.05 20.96 -3.10
C CYS A 149 5.80 21.24 -4.58
N GLY A 150 5.05 20.35 -5.25
CA GLY A 150 4.41 20.72 -6.51
C GLY A 150 3.64 22.02 -6.30
N ARG A 151 3.65 22.91 -7.29
CA ARG A 151 2.94 24.20 -7.22
C ARG A 151 1.47 23.96 -6.88
N VAL A 152 1.12 24.12 -5.62
CA VAL A 152 -0.28 24.24 -5.18
C VAL A 152 -0.72 25.60 -5.66
N ARG A 153 -1.77 25.67 -6.48
CA ARG A 153 -2.35 26.96 -6.87
C ARG A 153 -2.85 27.67 -5.60
N PRO A 154 -2.82 29.01 -5.55
CA PRO A 154 -3.38 29.77 -4.44
C PRO A 154 -4.81 29.34 -4.14
N LEU A 155 -5.15 29.22 -2.85
CA LEU A 155 -6.48 28.76 -2.38
C LEU A 155 -7.64 29.61 -2.95
N GLU A 156 -7.35 30.87 -3.30
CA GLU A 156 -8.26 31.86 -3.87
C GLU A 156 -8.87 31.42 -5.22
N GLU A 157 -8.20 30.55 -5.99
CA GLU A 157 -8.75 30.02 -7.25
C GLU A 157 -9.84 28.96 -7.03
N TYR A 158 -9.93 28.35 -5.84
CA TYR A 158 -10.87 27.26 -5.56
C TYR A 158 -12.23 27.72 -5.04
N GLN A 159 -12.37 28.98 -4.63
CA GLN A 159 -13.64 29.53 -4.12
C GLN A 159 -14.74 29.66 -5.19
N ARG A 160 -14.44 29.46 -6.48
CA ARG A 160 -15.42 29.55 -7.59
C ARG A 160 -16.22 28.27 -7.87
N PHE A 161 -15.92 27.16 -7.21
CA PHE A 161 -16.56 25.85 -7.50
C PHE A 161 -17.69 25.48 -6.54
N GLY A 162 -18.16 26.40 -5.70
CA GLY A 162 -19.08 26.12 -4.60
C GLY A 162 -20.49 26.72 -4.68
N GLU A 163 -20.87 27.44 -5.74
CA GLU A 163 -22.26 27.91 -5.85
C GLU A 163 -23.16 26.80 -6.44
N PRO A 164 -24.13 26.28 -5.68
CA PRO A 164 -25.14 25.41 -6.24
C PRO A 164 -25.92 26.21 -7.29
N LYS A 165 -26.03 25.66 -8.50
CA LYS A 165 -26.99 26.18 -9.47
C LYS A 165 -28.37 25.81 -8.94
N ASP A 166 -29.14 26.83 -8.56
CA ASP A 166 -30.54 26.68 -8.22
C ASP A 166 -31.26 25.91 -9.34
N VAL A 167 -31.98 24.86 -8.94
CA VAL A 167 -32.85 24.02 -9.77
C VAL A 167 -34.23 24.65 -9.84
#